data_AF-A0A3M2CCB9-F1
#
_entry.id   AF-A0A3M2CCB9-F1
#
_cell.length_a   1.000
_cell.length_b   1.000
_cell.length_c   1.000
_cell.angle_alpha   90.00
_cell.angle_beta   90.00
_cell.angle_gamma   90.00
#
_symmetry.space_group_name_H-M   'P 1'
#
loop_
_entity.id
_entity.type
_entity.pdbx_description
1 polymer ?
#
loop_
_entity_poly.entity_id
_entity_poly.type
_entity_poly.pdbx_seq_one_letter_code
_entity_poly.pdbx_strand_id
1 'polypeptide(L)'
;MVELTRTIRFAVGGPAEAGPVHNGFAGWPAMAGLGAHYELDVACRGEPDPVTGYFLNITAIDAAGRRDAIPVIRSAFGVRGAEPTRTLATALRALEADLPGLSRVRWRLSPTYSLEMEPTDMTSALIRQSFEFAAAHRLHVPSLSDEENRRIFGACNNPAGHGHNYRVEPCVRVPVADGAPGFTLRDLERITGAVLIDHLDHTHLNADVPEFKDLNPSVENIARVCFDRLAPAIREAGAELARITVWETEKTSCVYPAG
;
A
#
# COMPACT_ATOMS: atom_id res chain seq x y z
N MET A 1 -1.20 13.71 -21.17
CA MET A 1 -0.48 12.56 -20.60
C MET A 1 -1.41 11.73 -19.74
N VAL A 2 -1.43 10.42 -19.96
CA VAL A 2 -2.20 9.43 -19.18
C VAL A 2 -1.26 8.52 -18.39
N GLU A 3 -1.76 7.85 -17.35
CA GLU A 3 -1.10 6.72 -16.68
C GLU A 3 -1.92 5.45 -16.91
N LEU A 4 -1.33 4.45 -17.56
CA LEU A 4 -1.90 3.13 -17.77
C LEU A 4 -1.25 2.15 -16.80
N THR A 5 -2.04 1.51 -15.93
CA THR A 5 -1.56 0.46 -15.02
C THR A 5 -2.11 -0.90 -15.43
N ARG A 6 -1.23 -1.90 -15.51
CA ARG A 6 -1.59 -3.30 -15.78
C ARG A 6 -1.10 -4.20 -14.67
N THR A 7 -2.01 -4.98 -14.07
CA THR A 7 -1.69 -6.00 -13.07
C THR A 7 -1.38 -7.34 -13.72
N ILE A 8 -0.19 -7.87 -13.43
CA ILE A 8 0.28 -9.20 -13.85
C ILE A 8 0.26 -10.12 -12.63
N ARG A 9 -0.45 -11.24 -12.75
CA ARG A 9 -0.58 -12.26 -11.69
C ARG A 9 0.28 -13.46 -12.02
N PHE A 10 1.00 -13.99 -11.05
CA PHE A 10 1.88 -15.15 -11.26
C PHE A 10 2.20 -15.83 -9.94
N ALA A 11 2.63 -17.09 -10.03
CA ALA A 11 3.11 -17.86 -8.91
C ALA A 11 4.61 -18.17 -9.04
N VAL A 12 5.27 -18.33 -7.90
CA VAL A 12 6.63 -18.85 -7.75
C VAL A 12 6.66 -19.95 -6.70
N GLY A 13 7.68 -20.81 -6.72
CA GLY A 13 7.74 -21.99 -5.85
C GLY A 13 6.92 -23.16 -6.39
N GLY A 14 7.62 -24.25 -6.74
CA GLY A 14 7.04 -25.42 -7.40
C GLY A 14 7.27 -25.46 -8.93
N PRO A 15 7.02 -26.62 -9.57
CA PRO A 15 7.02 -26.71 -11.02
C PRO A 15 5.93 -25.76 -11.57
N ALA A 16 6.25 -25.02 -12.63
CA ALA A 16 5.21 -24.26 -13.31
C ALA A 16 4.23 -25.24 -13.96
N GLU A 17 2.92 -25.01 -13.81
CA GLU A 17 1.96 -25.74 -14.62
C GLU A 17 2.22 -25.43 -16.10
N ALA A 18 2.44 -26.46 -16.91
CA ALA A 18 2.58 -26.31 -18.35
C ALA A 18 1.18 -26.04 -18.93
N GLY A 19 1.00 -24.89 -19.56
CA GLY A 19 -0.29 -24.50 -20.10
C GLY A 19 -0.21 -23.21 -20.91
N PRO A 20 -1.27 -22.88 -21.68
CA PRO A 20 -1.32 -21.67 -22.47
C PRO A 20 -1.18 -20.43 -21.59
N VAL A 21 -0.49 -19.43 -22.10
CA VAL A 21 -0.31 -18.15 -21.41
C VAL A 21 -1.66 -17.44 -21.28
N HIS A 22 -2.07 -17.08 -20.06
CA HIS A 22 -3.28 -16.28 -19.82
C HIS A 22 -3.13 -15.34 -18.62
N ASN A 23 -4.05 -14.37 -18.49
CA ASN A 23 -4.08 -13.40 -17.38
C ASN A 23 -5.25 -13.64 -16.43
N GLY A 24 -5.48 -14.91 -16.08
CA GLY A 24 -6.56 -15.29 -15.16
C GLY A 24 -6.25 -14.94 -13.71
N PHE A 25 -7.21 -15.14 -12.82
CA PHE A 25 -7.01 -14.93 -11.38
C PHE A 25 -5.97 -15.86 -10.75
N ALA A 26 -5.75 -17.05 -11.33
CA ALA A 26 -4.67 -17.95 -10.93
C ALA A 26 -3.26 -17.48 -11.36
N GLY A 27 -3.20 -16.44 -12.21
CA GLY A 27 -1.97 -15.95 -12.80
C GLY A 27 -1.35 -16.89 -13.83
N TRP A 28 -0.25 -16.44 -14.43
CA TRP A 28 0.61 -17.28 -15.25
C TRP A 28 2.09 -16.89 -15.06
N PRO A 29 2.99 -17.83 -14.71
CA PRO A 29 2.70 -19.25 -14.43
C PRO A 29 1.75 -19.44 -13.24
N ALA A 30 0.84 -20.40 -13.33
CA ALA A 30 -0.08 -20.74 -12.25
C ALA A 30 0.61 -21.61 -11.19
N MET A 31 0.06 -21.60 -9.99
CA MET A 31 0.57 -22.39 -8.86
C MET A 31 0.18 -23.86 -9.01
N ALA A 32 1.13 -24.73 -9.35
CA ALA A 32 0.89 -26.19 -9.47
C ALA A 32 1.07 -26.97 -8.16
N GLY A 33 1.59 -26.34 -7.11
CA GLY A 33 1.90 -26.95 -5.81
C GLY A 33 2.04 -25.89 -4.71
N LEU A 34 2.80 -26.15 -3.65
CA LEU A 34 3.07 -25.12 -2.64
C LEU A 34 4.02 -24.05 -3.20
N GLY A 35 3.62 -22.79 -3.08
CA GLY A 35 4.35 -21.65 -3.58
C GLY A 35 3.81 -20.32 -3.03
N ALA A 36 4.23 -19.22 -3.64
CA ALA A 36 3.71 -17.89 -3.37
C ALA A 36 3.04 -17.33 -4.63
N HIS A 37 1.86 -16.74 -4.45
CA HIS A 37 1.16 -15.99 -5.48
C HIS A 37 1.46 -14.50 -5.30
N TYR A 38 1.84 -13.82 -6.38
CA TYR A 38 2.18 -12.41 -6.39
C TYR A 38 1.41 -11.66 -7.48
N GLU A 39 1.25 -10.35 -7.27
CA GLU A 39 0.81 -9.44 -8.31
C GLU A 39 1.87 -8.35 -8.54
N LEU A 40 2.08 -7.98 -9.81
CA LEU A 40 2.88 -6.82 -10.21
C LEU A 40 1.96 -5.83 -10.92
N ASP A 41 1.74 -4.67 -10.32
CA ASP A 41 1.15 -3.53 -11.00
C ASP A 41 2.27 -2.78 -11.73
N VAL A 42 2.24 -2.80 -13.06
CA VAL A 42 3.21 -2.09 -13.91
C VAL A 42 2.49 -0.89 -14.51
N ALA A 43 2.95 0.32 -14.17
CA ALA A 43 2.36 1.57 -14.62
C ALA A 43 3.28 2.27 -15.62
N CYS A 44 2.72 2.66 -16.77
CA CYS A 44 3.41 3.44 -17.79
C CYS A 44 2.68 4.77 -18.03
N ARG A 45 3.43 5.84 -18.31
CA ARG A 45 2.92 7.18 -18.63
C ARG A 45 3.32 7.61 -20.03
N GLY A 46 2.40 8.29 -20.72
CA GLY A 46 2.67 8.89 -22.02
C GLY A 46 1.42 9.51 -22.65
N GLU A 47 1.51 9.89 -23.92
CA GLU A 47 0.38 10.43 -24.66
C GLU A 47 -0.32 9.33 -25.46
N PRO A 48 -1.66 9.26 -25.44
CA PRO A 48 -2.40 8.43 -26.37
C PRO A 48 -2.13 8.88 -27.81
N ASP A 49 -1.96 7.92 -28.73
CA ASP A 49 -1.88 8.20 -30.15
C ASP A 49 -3.14 8.96 -30.62
N PRO A 50 -3.02 10.06 -31.37
CA PRO A 50 -4.15 10.95 -31.67
C PRO A 50 -5.19 10.33 -32.63
N VAL A 51 -4.87 9.22 -33.30
CA VAL A 51 -5.76 8.55 -34.25
C VAL A 51 -6.46 7.37 -33.58
N THR A 52 -5.70 6.51 -32.94
CA THR A 52 -6.18 5.26 -32.33
C THR A 52 -6.67 5.44 -30.89
N GLY A 53 -6.24 6.50 -30.21
CA GLY A 53 -6.48 6.73 -28.79
C GLY A 53 -5.74 5.75 -27.86
N TYR A 54 -4.87 4.90 -28.41
CA TYR A 54 -4.06 3.97 -27.62
C TYR A 54 -2.72 4.59 -27.24
N PHE A 55 -2.38 4.53 -25.95
CA PHE A 55 -1.03 4.86 -25.49
C PHE A 55 -0.09 3.66 -25.63
N LEU A 56 -0.44 2.53 -25.00
CA LEU A 56 0.37 1.31 -25.00
C LEU A 56 -0.54 0.08 -24.97
N ASN A 57 -0.22 -0.94 -25.76
CA ASN A 57 -0.95 -2.20 -25.72
C ASN A 57 -0.59 -2.97 -24.44
N ILE A 58 -1.58 -3.31 -23.62
CA ILE A 58 -1.38 -4.03 -22.35
C ILE A 58 -0.68 -5.38 -22.54
N THR A 59 -0.78 -6.00 -23.72
CA THR A 59 -0.07 -7.25 -24.02
C THR A 59 1.44 -7.08 -24.07
N ALA A 60 1.94 -5.88 -24.40
CA ALA A 60 3.36 -5.55 -24.32
C ALA A 60 3.83 -5.52 -22.86
N ILE A 61 3.02 -4.95 -21.96
CA ILE A 61 3.28 -4.94 -20.52
C ILE A 61 3.29 -6.36 -19.97
N ASP A 62 2.30 -7.18 -20.34
CA ASP A 62 2.26 -8.59 -19.92
C ASP A 62 3.48 -9.38 -20.43
N ALA A 63 3.90 -9.14 -21.68
CA ALA A 63 5.06 -9.81 -22.28
C ALA A 63 6.36 -9.43 -21.56
N ALA A 64 6.60 -8.14 -21.30
CA ALA A 64 7.77 -7.66 -20.58
C ALA A 64 7.77 -8.15 -19.12
N GLY A 65 6.65 -8.09 -18.42
CA GLY A 65 6.55 -8.65 -17.07
C GLY A 65 6.93 -10.12 -16.99
N ARG A 66 6.47 -10.93 -17.97
CA ARG A 66 6.77 -12.36 -18.02
C ARG A 66 8.20 -12.68 -18.43
N ARG A 67 8.76 -11.92 -19.37
CA ARG A 67 10.11 -12.15 -19.89
C ARG A 67 11.19 -11.60 -18.94
N ASP A 68 10.92 -10.46 -18.30
CA ASP A 68 11.97 -9.64 -17.68
C ASP A 68 11.82 -9.61 -16.14
N ALA A 69 10.61 -9.37 -15.62
CA ALA A 69 10.40 -9.22 -14.17
C ALA A 69 10.20 -10.54 -13.43
N ILE A 70 9.34 -11.42 -13.93
CA ILE A 70 9.01 -12.70 -13.27
C ILE A 70 10.26 -13.59 -13.09
N PRO A 71 11.17 -13.74 -14.07
CA PRO A 71 12.37 -14.56 -13.89
C PRO A 71 13.31 -14.03 -12.80
N VAL A 72 13.42 -12.71 -12.62
CA VAL A 72 14.19 -12.08 -11.55
C VAL A 72 13.59 -12.46 -10.19
N ILE A 73 12.27 -12.30 -10.02
CA ILE A 73 11.57 -12.64 -8.79
C ILE A 73 11.66 -14.14 -8.49
N ARG A 74 11.47 -14.99 -9.52
CA ARG A 74 11.55 -16.44 -9.38
C ARG A 74 12.95 -16.90 -8.97
N SER A 75 13.99 -16.29 -9.51
CA SER A 75 15.38 -16.61 -9.16
C SER A 75 15.73 -16.18 -7.74
N ALA A 76 15.09 -15.14 -7.22
CA ALA A 76 15.24 -14.70 -5.83
C ALA A 76 14.42 -15.54 -4.84
N PHE A 77 13.36 -16.20 -5.30
CA PHE A 77 12.46 -16.96 -4.43
C PHE A 77 13.17 -18.13 -3.74
N GLY A 78 13.10 -18.17 -2.40
CA GLY A 78 13.73 -19.21 -1.58
C GLY A 78 15.25 -19.06 -1.39
N VAL A 79 15.88 -18.05 -2.01
CA VAL A 79 17.30 -17.76 -1.83
C VAL A 79 17.51 -17.02 -0.50
N ARG A 80 18.37 -17.57 0.36
CA ARG A 80 18.71 -16.95 1.65
C ARG A 80 19.36 -15.58 1.41
N GLY A 81 18.82 -14.52 2.02
CA GLY A 81 19.34 -13.15 1.91
C GLY A 81 18.88 -12.39 0.66
N ALA A 82 17.98 -12.98 -0.15
CA ALA A 82 17.29 -12.23 -1.20
C ALA A 82 16.36 -11.19 -0.56
N GLU A 83 16.65 -9.91 -0.82
CA GLU A 83 15.87 -8.79 -0.29
C GLU A 83 14.86 -8.31 -1.32
N PRO A 84 13.55 -8.27 -1.00
CA PRO A 84 12.52 -7.87 -1.93
C PRO A 84 12.75 -6.53 -2.63
N THR A 85 13.33 -5.54 -1.94
CA THR A 85 13.66 -4.22 -2.52
C THR A 85 14.73 -4.34 -3.61
N ARG A 86 15.82 -5.09 -3.39
CA ARG A 86 16.87 -5.33 -4.39
C ARG A 86 16.35 -6.15 -5.58
N THR A 87 15.50 -7.14 -5.30
CA THR A 87 14.83 -7.94 -6.32
C THR A 87 13.95 -7.05 -7.19
N LEU A 88 13.15 -6.16 -6.58
CA LEU A 88 12.31 -5.22 -7.30
C LEU A 88 13.13 -4.22 -8.13
N ALA A 89 14.22 -3.68 -7.60
CA ALA A 89 15.11 -2.77 -8.34
C ALA A 89 15.72 -3.46 -9.58
N THR A 90 16.09 -4.73 -9.46
CA THR A 90 16.60 -5.53 -10.59
C THR A 90 15.52 -5.80 -11.63
N ALA A 91 14.31 -6.17 -11.19
CA ALA A 91 13.17 -6.39 -12.07
C ALA A 91 12.75 -5.10 -12.79
N LEU A 92 12.81 -3.96 -12.09
CA LEU A 92 12.48 -2.65 -12.62
C LEU A 92 13.45 -2.21 -13.73
N ARG A 93 14.76 -2.40 -13.53
CA ARG A 93 15.77 -2.16 -14.59
C ARG A 93 15.54 -3.01 -15.83
N ALA A 94 15.16 -4.27 -15.64
CA ALA A 94 14.87 -5.17 -16.75
C ALA A 94 13.63 -4.72 -17.53
N LEU A 95 12.58 -4.28 -16.84
CA LEU A 95 11.37 -3.73 -17.46
C LEU A 95 11.61 -2.40 -18.19
N GLU A 96 12.41 -1.51 -17.61
CA GLU A 96 12.68 -0.18 -18.18
C GLU A 96 13.35 -0.26 -19.56
N ALA A 97 14.17 -1.29 -19.80
CA ALA A 97 14.79 -1.52 -21.09
C ALA A 97 13.78 -1.82 -22.21
N ASP A 98 12.63 -2.40 -21.87
CA ASP A 98 11.66 -2.93 -22.83
C ASP A 98 10.29 -2.22 -22.82
N LEU A 99 9.99 -1.43 -21.79
CA LEU A 99 8.72 -0.73 -21.62
C LEU A 99 8.91 0.79 -21.67
N PRO A 100 8.66 1.43 -22.82
CA PRO A 100 8.73 2.89 -22.92
C PRO A 100 7.66 3.54 -22.02
N GLY A 101 8.08 4.59 -21.32
CA GLY A 101 7.20 5.32 -20.41
C GLY A 101 6.94 4.61 -19.08
N LEU A 102 7.68 3.55 -18.73
CA LEU A 102 7.61 2.94 -17.40
C LEU A 102 7.74 4.02 -16.32
N SER A 103 6.80 4.04 -15.38
CA SER A 103 6.68 5.11 -14.38
C SER A 103 6.69 4.59 -12.95
N ARG A 104 6.18 3.38 -12.72
CA ARG A 104 6.12 2.75 -11.40
C ARG A 104 5.90 1.25 -11.53
N VAL A 105 6.51 0.47 -10.64
CA VAL A 105 6.15 -0.93 -10.43
C VAL A 105 5.82 -1.14 -8.96
N ARG A 106 4.62 -1.66 -8.68
CA ARG A 106 4.20 -2.10 -7.35
C ARG A 106 4.09 -3.61 -7.33
N TRP A 107 4.91 -4.25 -6.52
CA TRP A 107 4.85 -5.67 -6.22
C TRP A 107 3.99 -5.90 -4.98
N ARG A 108 2.85 -6.56 -5.15
CA ARG A 108 2.02 -7.06 -4.04
C ARG A 108 2.50 -8.44 -3.65
N LEU A 109 3.15 -8.52 -2.49
CA LEU A 109 3.69 -9.77 -1.95
C LEU A 109 2.62 -10.55 -1.17
N SER A 110 1.61 -9.85 -0.64
CA SER A 110 0.40 -10.42 -0.03
C SER A 110 -0.77 -9.44 -0.22
N PRO A 111 -2.01 -9.82 0.17
CA PRO A 111 -3.14 -8.89 0.20
C PRO A 111 -2.93 -7.66 1.10
N THR A 112 -2.02 -7.75 2.07
CA THR A 112 -1.78 -6.72 3.08
C THR A 112 -0.38 -6.11 3.01
N TYR A 113 0.48 -6.54 2.08
CA TYR A 113 1.85 -6.06 1.98
C TYR A 113 2.27 -5.84 0.52
N SER A 114 2.84 -4.67 0.26
CA SER A 114 3.37 -4.34 -1.06
C SER A 114 4.61 -3.47 -0.99
N LEU A 115 5.40 -3.57 -2.06
CA LEU A 115 6.59 -2.78 -2.35
C LEU A 115 6.40 -2.03 -3.65
N GLU A 116 6.89 -0.81 -3.73
CA GLU A 116 6.72 0.05 -4.89
C GLU A 116 8.01 0.82 -5.16
N MET A 117 8.40 0.90 -6.43
CA MET A 117 9.57 1.66 -6.88
C MET A 117 9.25 2.40 -8.17
N GLU A 118 9.92 3.53 -8.36
CA GLU A 118 9.85 4.34 -9.57
C GLU A 118 11.20 4.24 -10.32
N PRO A 119 11.23 4.17 -11.65
CA PRO A 119 12.50 4.07 -12.39
C PRO A 119 13.43 5.26 -12.16
N THR A 120 12.85 6.43 -11.89
CA THR A 120 13.56 7.68 -11.59
C THR A 120 14.31 7.65 -10.25
N ASP A 121 13.93 6.79 -9.31
CA ASP A 121 14.62 6.59 -8.05
C ASP A 121 14.58 5.11 -7.65
N MET A 122 15.63 4.37 -8.05
CA MET A 122 15.84 2.99 -7.62
C MET A 122 16.72 2.88 -6.37
N THR A 123 17.03 4.00 -5.71
CA THR A 123 17.79 4.04 -4.45
C THR A 123 16.88 4.00 -3.23
N SER A 124 15.57 4.19 -3.42
CA SER A 124 14.56 4.00 -2.38
C SER A 124 13.39 3.12 -2.86
N ALA A 125 12.62 2.59 -1.91
CA ALA A 125 11.39 1.86 -2.15
C ALA A 125 10.28 2.39 -1.23
N LEU A 126 9.03 2.33 -1.66
CA LEU A 126 7.87 2.51 -0.80
C LEU A 126 7.37 1.15 -0.35
N ILE A 127 7.31 0.93 0.97
CA ILE A 127 6.72 -0.25 1.59
C ILE A 127 5.36 0.11 2.18
N ARG A 128 4.37 -0.76 2.03
CA ARG A 128 3.02 -0.56 2.59
C ARG A 128 2.55 -1.83 3.26
N GLN A 129 2.07 -1.72 4.49
CA GLN A 129 1.44 -2.82 5.21
C GLN A 129 0.10 -2.37 5.78
N SER A 130 -0.94 -3.19 5.61
CA SER A 130 -2.26 -2.95 6.18
C SER A 130 -2.36 -3.50 7.60
N PHE A 131 -2.96 -2.72 8.49
CA PHE A 131 -3.31 -3.07 9.87
C PHE A 131 -4.77 -2.71 10.14
N GLU A 132 -5.35 -3.27 11.20
CA GLU A 132 -6.72 -3.01 11.59
C GLU A 132 -6.81 -2.65 13.08
N PHE A 133 -7.75 -1.79 13.42
CA PHE A 133 -8.13 -1.51 14.81
C PHE A 133 -9.64 -1.24 14.88
N ALA A 134 -10.29 -1.66 15.97
CA ALA A 134 -11.69 -1.40 16.22
C ALA A 134 -11.83 -0.23 17.21
N ALA A 135 -12.57 0.81 16.85
CA ALA A 135 -12.81 1.92 17.77
C ALA A 135 -14.23 2.49 17.63
N ALA A 136 -14.75 2.98 18.75
CA ALA A 136 -15.99 3.72 18.81
C ALA A 136 -15.72 5.24 18.82
N HIS A 137 -16.66 6.02 18.30
CA HIS A 137 -16.60 7.48 18.30
C HIS A 137 -17.95 8.15 18.09
N ARG A 138 -17.97 9.46 18.30
CA ARG A 138 -19.07 10.36 17.99
C ARG A 138 -18.53 11.62 17.32
N LEU A 139 -19.14 11.99 16.20
CA LEU A 139 -18.86 13.28 15.56
C LEU A 139 -19.76 14.35 16.18
N HIS A 140 -19.20 15.26 16.96
CA HIS A 140 -19.96 16.30 17.67
C HIS A 140 -19.09 17.55 17.92
N VAL A 141 -19.70 18.73 17.81
CA VAL A 141 -19.08 20.02 18.12
C VAL A 141 -19.82 20.66 19.30
N PRO A 142 -19.19 20.79 20.49
CA PRO A 142 -19.87 21.28 21.69
C PRO A 142 -20.42 22.71 21.59
N SER A 143 -19.85 23.54 20.72
CA SER A 143 -20.28 24.93 20.52
C SER A 143 -21.48 25.09 19.58
N LEU A 144 -21.93 24.01 18.92
CA LEU A 144 -23.11 24.02 18.06
C LEU A 144 -24.32 23.49 18.82
N SER A 145 -25.52 23.93 18.43
CA SER A 145 -26.77 23.35 18.95
C SER A 145 -26.91 21.88 18.56
N ASP A 146 -27.77 21.14 19.29
CA ASP A 146 -28.08 19.76 18.96
C ASP A 146 -28.69 19.60 17.56
N GLU A 147 -29.49 20.58 17.11
CA GLU A 147 -30.07 20.59 15.78
C GLU A 147 -29.00 20.76 14.70
N GLU A 148 -28.07 21.69 14.88
CA GLU A 148 -26.94 21.90 13.96
C GLU A 148 -26.04 20.67 13.90
N ASN A 149 -25.71 20.08 15.05
CA ASN A 149 -24.93 18.85 15.14
C ASN A 149 -25.60 17.69 14.39
N ARG A 150 -26.90 17.46 14.61
CA ARG A 150 -27.67 16.43 13.89
C ARG A 150 -27.75 16.72 12.40
N ARG A 151 -27.90 17.98 12.00
CA ARG A 151 -27.95 18.40 10.59
C ARG A 151 -26.61 18.16 9.87
N ILE A 152 -25.49 18.41 10.54
CA ILE A 152 -24.15 18.28 9.95
C ILE A 152 -23.68 16.82 9.91
N PHE A 153 -23.78 16.11 11.04
CA PHE A 153 -23.17 14.79 11.21
C PHE A 153 -24.17 13.63 11.08
N GLY A 154 -25.48 13.91 11.06
CA GLY A 154 -26.52 12.89 10.89
C GLY A 154 -26.39 11.75 11.89
N ALA A 155 -26.42 10.51 11.38
CA ALA A 155 -26.28 9.29 12.19
C ALA A 155 -24.97 9.23 12.99
N CYS A 156 -23.89 9.89 12.51
CA CYS A 156 -22.60 9.92 13.21
C CYS A 156 -22.63 10.76 14.49
N ASN A 157 -23.69 11.56 14.71
CA ASN A 157 -23.89 12.34 15.94
C ASN A 157 -24.62 11.58 17.06
N ASN A 158 -24.94 10.29 16.88
CA ASN A 158 -25.64 9.49 17.88
C ASN A 158 -25.04 9.75 19.30
N PRO A 159 -25.84 10.16 20.30
CA PRO A 159 -25.33 10.44 21.65
C PRO A 159 -24.57 9.28 22.29
N ALA A 160 -24.92 8.03 21.96
CA ALA A 160 -24.21 6.84 22.42
C ALA A 160 -22.99 6.47 21.56
N GLY A 161 -22.68 7.26 20.52
CA GLY A 161 -21.65 6.95 19.54
C GLY A 161 -22.04 5.86 18.55
N HIS A 162 -21.05 5.44 17.78
CA HIS A 162 -21.03 4.27 16.89
C HIS A 162 -19.57 3.81 16.76
N GLY A 163 -19.27 2.77 15.98
CA GLY A 163 -17.89 2.35 15.80
C GLY A 163 -17.63 1.70 14.46
N HIS A 164 -16.33 1.50 14.17
CA HIS A 164 -15.84 0.94 12.93
C HIS A 164 -14.68 -0.01 13.18
N ASN A 165 -14.50 -0.94 12.24
CA ASN A 165 -13.26 -1.67 12.08
C ASN A 165 -12.41 -0.89 11.09
N TYR A 166 -11.59 0.02 11.61
CA TYR A 166 -10.73 0.84 10.78
C TYR A 166 -9.61 -0.01 10.20
N ARG A 167 -9.23 0.28 8.95
CA ARG A 167 -7.97 -0.21 8.36
C ARG A 167 -7.01 0.96 8.22
N VAL A 168 -5.75 0.75 8.56
CA VAL A 168 -4.68 1.73 8.38
C VAL A 168 -3.55 1.14 7.56
N GLU A 169 -3.07 1.87 6.54
CA GLU A 169 -1.94 1.48 5.69
C GLU A 169 -0.90 2.60 5.70
N PRO A 170 0.14 2.50 6.56
CA PRO A 170 1.33 3.32 6.46
C PRO A 170 2.07 3.02 5.15
N CYS A 171 2.50 4.08 4.46
CA CYS A 171 3.37 4.03 3.31
C CYS A 171 4.73 4.62 3.70
N VAL A 172 5.73 3.77 3.85
CA VAL A 172 7.06 4.14 4.35
C VAL A 172 8.06 4.08 3.21
N ARG A 173 8.82 5.16 3.00
CA ARG A 173 9.98 5.18 2.12
C ARG A 173 11.20 4.65 2.86
N VAL A 174 11.87 3.68 2.25
CA VAL A 174 13.07 3.03 2.78
C VAL A 174 14.19 3.07 1.76
N PRO A 175 15.46 3.25 2.18
CA PRO A 175 16.59 3.14 1.27
C PRO A 175 16.80 1.69 0.82
N VAL A 176 17.22 1.51 -0.43
CA VAL A 176 17.71 0.22 -0.93
C VAL A 176 19.15 0.05 -0.44
N ALA A 177 19.34 -0.80 0.58
CA ALA A 177 20.64 -0.95 1.24
C ALA A 177 21.57 -1.95 0.52
N ASP A 178 22.83 -1.55 0.33
CA ASP A 178 23.94 -2.42 -0.04
C ASP A 178 24.52 -3.10 1.21
N GLY A 179 23.82 -4.11 1.74
CA GLY A 179 24.31 -4.86 2.91
C GLY A 179 23.20 -5.45 3.76
N ALA A 180 23.35 -5.32 5.08
CA ALA A 180 22.30 -5.67 6.05
C ALA A 180 21.01 -4.89 5.73
N PRO A 181 19.83 -5.51 5.89
CA PRO A 181 18.59 -4.82 5.61
C PRO A 181 18.47 -3.59 6.52
N GLY A 182 18.13 -2.45 5.92
CA GLY A 182 17.74 -1.25 6.67
C GLY A 182 16.38 -1.46 7.35
N PHE A 183 15.51 -0.48 7.28
CA PHE A 183 14.13 -0.60 7.79
C PHE A 183 13.40 -1.79 7.15
N THR A 184 12.93 -2.75 7.96
CA THR A 184 12.27 -3.98 7.50
C THR A 184 10.74 -3.94 7.63
N LEU A 185 10.05 -4.90 7.01
CA LEU A 185 8.63 -5.13 7.26
C LEU A 185 8.34 -5.41 8.75
N ARG A 186 9.24 -6.14 9.43
CA ARG A 186 9.11 -6.42 10.86
C ARG A 186 9.22 -5.15 11.71
N ASP A 187 10.04 -4.20 11.28
CA ASP A 187 10.11 -2.88 11.93
C ASP A 187 8.80 -2.11 11.73
N LEU A 188 8.24 -2.13 10.52
CA LEU A 188 6.93 -1.52 10.26
C LEU A 188 5.85 -2.11 11.18
N GLU A 189 5.80 -3.43 11.27
CA GLU A 189 4.83 -4.17 12.06
C GLU A 189 4.97 -3.85 13.55
N ARG A 190 6.18 -3.93 14.09
CA ARG A 190 6.47 -3.63 15.50
C ARG A 190 6.17 -2.17 15.84
N ILE A 191 6.62 -1.23 15.02
CA ILE A 191 6.45 0.20 15.28
C ILE A 191 4.98 0.59 15.18
N THR A 192 4.29 0.17 14.11
CA THR A 192 2.86 0.48 13.92
C THR A 192 2.01 -0.14 15.02
N GLY A 193 2.30 -1.39 15.41
CA GLY A 193 1.64 -2.05 16.54
C GLY A 193 1.75 -1.23 17.81
N ALA A 194 2.98 -0.91 18.23
CA ALA A 194 3.23 -0.21 19.48
C ALA A 194 2.76 1.26 19.49
N VAL A 195 2.84 1.96 18.36
CA VAL A 195 2.58 3.41 18.30
C VAL A 195 1.13 3.74 17.98
N LEU A 196 0.48 2.91 17.15
CA LEU A 196 -0.89 3.14 16.67
C LEU A 196 -1.87 2.10 17.22
N ILE A 197 -1.63 0.82 16.99
CA ILE A 197 -2.64 -0.21 17.28
C ILE A 197 -2.91 -0.30 18.78
N ASP A 198 -1.87 -0.43 19.60
CA ASP A 198 -1.99 -0.48 21.06
C ASP A 198 -2.62 0.80 21.66
N HIS A 199 -2.59 1.92 20.92
CA HIS A 199 -3.13 3.22 21.35
C HIS A 199 -4.59 3.43 20.94
N LEU A 200 -5.05 2.81 19.85
CA LEU A 200 -6.35 3.08 19.23
C LEU A 200 -7.31 1.90 19.32
N ASP A 201 -6.81 0.66 19.38
CA ASP A 201 -7.63 -0.53 19.30
C ASP A 201 -8.46 -0.74 20.57
N HIS A 202 -9.72 -1.16 20.38
CA HIS A 202 -10.74 -1.36 21.41
C HIS A 202 -10.96 -0.13 22.32
N THR A 203 -10.87 1.07 21.77
CA THR A 203 -11.10 2.34 22.49
C THR A 203 -12.38 3.05 22.05
N HIS A 204 -12.85 4.01 22.87
CA HIS A 204 -13.72 5.08 22.42
C HIS A 204 -12.88 6.34 22.16
N LEU A 205 -12.68 6.72 20.89
CA LEU A 205 -11.75 7.78 20.47
C LEU A 205 -11.95 9.08 21.26
N ASN A 206 -13.18 9.58 21.38
CA ASN A 206 -13.42 10.84 22.11
C ASN A 206 -13.10 10.78 23.61
N ALA A 207 -13.14 9.60 24.23
CA ALA A 207 -13.08 9.43 25.68
C ALA A 207 -11.70 8.96 26.16
N ASP A 208 -11.10 8.04 25.42
CA ASP A 208 -9.92 7.30 25.84
C ASP A 208 -8.63 7.78 25.16
N VAL A 209 -8.75 8.46 24.01
CA VAL A 209 -7.60 8.87 23.18
C VAL A 209 -7.37 10.38 23.32
N PRO A 210 -6.27 10.83 23.97
CA PRO A 210 -6.05 12.24 24.29
C PRO A 210 -6.13 13.20 23.10
N GLU A 211 -5.70 12.76 21.92
CA GLU A 211 -5.71 13.55 20.69
C GLU A 211 -7.12 13.94 20.24
N PHE A 212 -8.14 13.15 20.57
CA PHE A 212 -9.53 13.39 20.17
C PHE A 212 -10.40 14.02 21.27
N LYS A 213 -9.78 14.47 22.37
CA LYS A 213 -10.50 15.16 23.45
C LYS A 213 -11.16 16.45 22.95
N ASP A 214 -10.40 17.24 22.20
CA ASP A 214 -10.84 18.52 21.63
C ASP A 214 -10.84 18.51 20.08
N LEU A 215 -10.59 17.34 19.48
CA LEU A 215 -10.55 17.12 18.04
C LEU A 215 -11.63 16.11 17.64
N ASN A 216 -12.48 16.50 16.70
CA ASN A 216 -13.52 15.63 16.19
C ASN A 216 -12.90 14.42 15.43
N PRO A 217 -13.17 13.16 15.81
CA PRO A 217 -12.55 11.96 15.22
C PRO A 217 -13.12 11.60 13.83
N SER A 218 -13.19 12.57 12.92
CA SER A 218 -13.47 12.27 11.52
C SER A 218 -12.31 11.46 10.91
N VAL A 219 -12.56 10.70 9.84
CA VAL A 219 -11.52 9.88 9.18
C VAL A 219 -10.31 10.72 8.73
N GLU A 220 -10.51 11.99 8.39
CA GLU A 220 -9.44 12.93 8.05
C GLU A 220 -8.55 13.27 9.26
N ASN A 221 -9.17 13.55 10.42
CA ASN A 221 -8.42 13.81 11.64
C ASN A 221 -7.76 12.55 12.18
N ILE A 222 -8.38 11.38 12.02
CA ILE A 222 -7.76 10.10 12.36
C ILE A 222 -6.52 9.86 11.50
N ALA A 223 -6.59 10.07 10.18
CA ALA A 223 -5.42 9.93 9.30
C ALA A 223 -4.26 10.87 9.72
N ARG A 224 -4.58 12.12 10.09
CA ARG A 224 -3.59 13.07 10.60
C ARG A 224 -2.95 12.62 11.92
N VAL A 225 -3.77 12.24 12.91
CA VAL A 225 -3.27 11.76 14.21
C VAL A 225 -2.38 10.53 14.02
N CYS A 226 -2.81 9.57 13.20
CA CYS A 226 -2.00 8.38 12.92
C CYS A 226 -0.67 8.73 12.25
N PHE A 227 -0.65 9.68 11.31
CA PHE A 227 0.59 10.15 10.69
C PHE A 227 1.50 10.85 11.71
N ASP A 228 0.97 11.79 12.48
CA ASP A 228 1.72 12.61 13.43
C ASP A 228 2.34 11.76 14.55
N ARG A 229 1.65 10.70 14.99
CA ARG A 229 2.19 9.72 15.95
C ARG A 229 3.25 8.82 15.34
N LEU A 230 3.03 8.32 14.13
CA LEU A 230 3.88 7.29 13.52
C LEU A 230 5.16 7.87 12.90
N ALA A 231 5.09 9.06 12.29
CA ALA A 231 6.21 9.64 11.55
C ALA A 231 7.52 9.79 12.37
N PRO A 232 7.51 10.26 13.63
CA PRO A 232 8.73 10.35 14.44
C PRO A 232 9.39 8.99 14.69
N ALA A 233 8.60 7.96 15.02
CA ALA A 233 9.11 6.62 15.30
C ALA A 233 9.70 5.93 14.06
N ILE A 234 9.07 6.14 12.90
CA ILE A 234 9.59 5.67 11.60
C ILE A 234 10.92 6.36 11.26
N ARG A 235 11.01 7.68 11.52
CA ARG A 235 12.24 8.46 11.30
C ARG A 235 13.40 7.99 12.18
N GLU A 236 13.12 7.73 13.46
CA GLU A 236 14.12 7.20 14.39
C GLU A 236 14.64 5.82 13.95
N ALA A 237 13.80 5.02 13.31
CA ALA A 237 14.18 3.74 12.71
C ALA A 237 14.88 3.86 11.34
N GLY A 238 15.21 5.08 10.88
CA GLY A 238 15.99 5.31 9.66
C GLY A 238 15.19 5.24 8.36
N ALA A 239 13.87 5.47 8.42
CA ALA A 239 12.99 5.54 7.26
C ALA A 239 12.11 6.80 7.27
N GLU A 240 11.28 6.99 6.25
CA GLU A 240 10.39 8.15 6.16
C GLU A 240 8.93 7.69 5.99
N LEU A 241 8.01 8.14 6.85
CA LEU A 241 6.59 7.95 6.59
C LEU A 241 6.14 8.93 5.49
N ALA A 242 5.97 8.43 4.27
CA ALA A 242 5.60 9.25 3.12
C ALA A 242 4.13 9.67 3.18
N ARG A 243 3.25 8.75 3.57
CA ARG A 243 1.81 8.99 3.81
C ARG A 243 1.19 7.84 4.56
N ILE A 244 -0.03 8.05 5.05
CA ILE A 244 -0.86 7.03 5.65
C ILE A 244 -2.25 7.09 5.04
N THR A 245 -2.86 5.92 4.80
CA THR A 245 -4.26 5.84 4.41
C THR A 245 -5.05 5.20 5.54
N VAL A 246 -6.17 5.81 5.93
CA VAL A 246 -7.11 5.26 6.91
C VAL A 246 -8.45 5.03 6.22
N TRP A 247 -8.96 3.81 6.28
CA TRP A 247 -10.31 3.45 5.86
C TRP A 247 -11.19 3.37 7.10
N GLU A 248 -12.26 4.15 7.11
CA GLU A 248 -13.36 4.00 8.07
C GLU A 248 -14.27 2.84 7.65
N THR A 249 -14.47 2.68 6.34
CA THR A 249 -15.20 1.55 5.73
C THR A 249 -14.51 1.14 4.43
N GLU A 250 -14.95 0.04 3.82
CA GLU A 250 -14.45 -0.37 2.48
C GLU A 250 -14.61 0.72 1.40
N LYS A 251 -15.57 1.64 1.59
CA LYS A 251 -15.94 2.67 0.61
C LYS A 251 -15.48 4.07 0.99
N THR A 252 -14.97 4.26 2.21
CA THR A 252 -14.60 5.56 2.75
C THR A 252 -13.20 5.53 3.33
N SER A 253 -12.30 6.37 2.80
CA SER A 253 -10.93 6.50 3.29
C SER A 253 -10.38 7.91 3.13
N CYS A 254 -9.40 8.24 3.97
CA CYS A 254 -8.60 9.45 3.85
C CYS A 254 -7.11 9.09 3.73
N VAL A 255 -6.38 9.84 2.90
CA VAL A 255 -4.91 9.76 2.78
C VAL A 255 -4.31 11.06 3.33
N TYR A 256 -3.29 10.95 4.18
CA TYR A 256 -2.56 12.11 4.71
C TYR A 256 -1.03 11.86 4.76
N PRO A 257 -0.19 12.85 4.38
CA PRO A 257 -0.55 14.02 3.59
C PRO A 257 -1.10 13.61 2.22
N ALA A 258 -1.89 14.49 1.60
CA ALA A 258 -2.25 14.34 0.19
C ALA A 258 -0.95 14.46 -0.63
N GLY A 259 -0.67 13.45 -1.45
CA GLY A 259 0.55 13.36 -2.25
C GLY A 259 0.60 14.38 -3.38
#